data_AF-A0A136A2A7-F1
#
_entry.id   AF-A0A136A2A7-F1
#
_cell.length_a   1.000
_cell.length_b   1.000
_cell.length_c   1.000
_cell.angle_alpha   90.00
_cell.angle_beta   90.00
_cell.angle_gamma   90.00
#
_symmetry.space_group_name_H-M   'P 1'
#
loop_
_entity.id
_entity.type
_entity.pdbx_description
1 polymer ?
#
loop_
_entity_poly.entity_id
_entity_poly.type
_entity_poly.pdbx_seq_one_letter_code
_entity_poly.pdbx_strand_id
1 'polypeptide(L)'
;MGSLVHQGSVSDNTQLLSQPQFSLVPTSNVVGLMLLDILGFALILIGLALQYGSVTKLPGFLQFNYNGLALIAIGIIMTLPFFVLALKACHKAFRNISLS
;
A
#
# COMPACT_ATOMS: atom_id res chain seq x y z
N MET A 1 -31.57 -64.69 16.24
CA MET A 1 -30.56 -64.23 15.25
C MET A 1 -30.97 -62.83 14.85
N GLY A 2 -30.54 -61.75 15.50
CA GLY A 2 -29.21 -61.48 15.99
C GLY A 2 -28.41 -60.74 14.91
N SER A 3 -28.68 -59.45 14.73
CA SER A 3 -27.66 -58.46 14.31
C SER A 3 -28.18 -57.04 14.59
N LEU A 4 -27.88 -56.58 15.81
CA LEU A 4 -27.73 -55.16 16.15
C LEU A 4 -26.35 -54.74 15.67
N VAL A 5 -26.23 -53.68 14.88
CA VAL A 5 -25.08 -52.73 14.79
C VAL A 5 -25.52 -51.65 13.78
N HIS A 6 -25.31 -50.35 13.89
CA HIS A 6 -25.02 -49.41 14.97
C HIS A 6 -25.07 -48.03 14.28
N GLN A 7 -25.32 -47.00 15.07
CA GLN A 7 -25.36 -45.58 14.69
C GLN A 7 -24.15 -45.13 13.88
N GLY A 8 -24.39 -44.15 13.00
CA GLY A 8 -23.34 -43.43 12.30
C GLY A 8 -23.85 -42.11 11.70
N SER A 9 -24.67 -41.37 12.45
CA SER A 9 -24.88 -39.94 12.18
C SER A 9 -23.60 -39.22 12.55
N VAL A 10 -22.65 -39.14 11.62
CA VAL A 10 -21.47 -38.28 11.73
C VAL A 10 -21.87 -36.88 11.25
N SER A 11 -22.52 -36.17 12.17
CA SER A 11 -22.34 -34.73 12.30
C SER A 11 -20.91 -34.51 12.83
N ASP A 12 -20.34 -33.39 12.42
CA ASP A 12 -19.19 -32.71 13.04
C ASP A 12 -17.84 -32.85 12.33
N ASN A 13 -17.36 -31.67 11.94
CA ASN A 13 -15.97 -31.28 11.75
C ASN A 13 -15.32 -31.90 10.50
N THR A 14 -14.99 -31.12 9.48
CA THR A 14 -13.85 -30.21 9.59
C THR A 14 -13.91 -29.17 8.47
N GLN A 15 -14.60 -28.06 8.75
CA GLN A 15 -14.44 -26.79 8.04
C GLN A 15 -13.09 -26.16 8.40
N LEU A 16 -11.97 -26.79 8.03
CA LEU A 16 -10.62 -26.22 8.21
C LEU A 16 -9.76 -26.43 6.95
N LEU A 17 -10.25 -25.91 5.83
CA LEU A 17 -9.36 -25.23 4.91
C LEU A 17 -9.87 -23.80 4.79
N SER A 18 -9.76 -23.06 5.89
CA SER A 18 -9.75 -21.61 5.87
C SER A 18 -8.54 -21.20 5.02
N GLN A 19 -8.76 -21.16 3.71
CA GLN A 19 -7.89 -20.49 2.76
C GLN A 19 -7.53 -19.14 3.40
N PRO A 20 -6.26 -18.73 3.39
CA PRO A 20 -5.94 -17.38 3.78
C PRO A 20 -6.76 -16.49 2.85
N GLN A 21 -7.81 -15.88 3.39
CA GLN A 21 -8.58 -14.85 2.70
C GLN A 21 -7.57 -13.74 2.45
N PHE A 22 -6.87 -13.86 1.33
CA PHE A 22 -6.01 -12.84 0.79
C PHE A 22 -6.97 -11.71 0.48
N SER A 23 -7.17 -10.86 1.48
CA SER A 23 -7.98 -9.66 1.41
C SER A 23 -7.36 -8.86 0.28
N LEU A 24 -7.93 -9.03 -0.90
CA LEU A 24 -7.72 -8.23 -2.08
C LEU A 24 -8.14 -6.83 -1.64
N VAL A 25 -7.18 -6.07 -1.08
CA VAL A 25 -7.24 -4.62 -1.15
C VAL A 25 -7.53 -4.36 -2.62
N PRO A 26 -8.65 -3.70 -2.96
CA PRO A 26 -9.09 -3.58 -4.34
C PRO A 26 -7.90 -3.10 -5.17
N THR A 27 -7.43 -3.95 -6.09
CA THR A 27 -6.18 -3.76 -6.85
C THR A 27 -6.20 -2.45 -7.63
N SER A 28 -7.39 -1.98 -7.99
CA SER A 28 -7.64 -0.65 -8.55
C SER A 28 -7.03 0.48 -7.72
N ASN A 29 -7.07 0.37 -6.39
CA ASN A 29 -6.61 1.41 -5.49
C ASN A 29 -5.09 1.35 -5.32
N VAL A 30 -4.49 0.16 -5.37
CA VAL A 30 -3.03 -0.03 -5.23
C VAL A 30 -2.29 0.54 -6.44
N VAL A 31 -2.80 0.31 -7.66
CA VAL A 31 -2.20 0.88 -8.87
C VAL A 31 -2.29 2.41 -8.86
N GLY A 32 -3.44 2.96 -8.47
CA GLY A 32 -3.61 4.40 -8.31
C GLY A 32 -2.64 5.02 -7.31
N LEU A 33 -2.42 4.34 -6.18
CA LEU A 33 -1.46 4.76 -5.15
C LEU A 33 0.00 4.66 -5.63
N MET A 34 0.35 3.64 -6.42
CA MET A 34 1.68 3.54 -7.04
C MET A 34 1.91 4.67 -8.04
N LEU A 35 0.94 4.99 -8.89
CA LEU A 35 1.05 6.11 -9.81
C LEU A 35 1.16 7.44 -9.08
N LEU A 36 0.40 7.60 -7.99
CA LEU A 36 0.47 8.75 -7.10
C LEU A 36 1.87 8.89 -6.48
N ASP A 37 2.47 7.78 -6.06
CA ASP A 37 3.81 7.74 -5.47
C ASP A 37 4.89 8.13 -6.49
N ILE A 38 4.83 7.56 -7.71
CA ILE A 38 5.72 7.93 -8.82
C ILE A 38 5.60 9.42 -9.15
N LEU A 39 4.37 9.94 -9.18
CA LEU A 39 4.12 11.35 -9.43
C LEU A 39 4.66 12.24 -8.31
N GLY A 40 4.47 11.84 -7.05
CA GLY A 40 5.04 12.52 -5.88
C GLY A 40 6.57 12.55 -5.93
N PHE A 41 7.21 11.44 -6.29
CA PHE A 41 8.65 11.35 -6.47
C PHE A 41 9.16 12.25 -7.59
N ALA A 42 8.45 12.30 -8.72
CA ALA A 42 8.78 13.22 -9.81
C ALA A 42 8.72 14.69 -9.37
N LEU A 43 7.72 15.07 -8.57
CA LEU A 43 7.60 16.43 -8.01
C LEU A 43 8.76 16.76 -7.06
N ILE A 44 9.20 15.80 -6.24
CA ILE A 44 10.39 15.97 -5.39
C ILE A 44 11.63 16.23 -6.24
N LEU A 45 11.85 15.45 -7.30
CA LEU A 45 13.00 15.63 -8.20
C LEU A 45 12.96 17.00 -8.90
N ILE A 46 11.80 17.43 -9.38
CA ILE A 46 11.62 18.75 -9.99
C ILE A 46 11.90 19.86 -8.97
N GLY A 47 11.38 19.72 -7.75
CA GLY A 47 11.63 20.67 -6.66
C GLY A 47 13.11 20.74 -6.27
N LEU A 48 13.82 19.60 -6.24
CA LEU A 48 15.26 19.55 -6.03
C LEU A 48 16.00 20.26 -7.16
N ALA A 49 15.65 19.96 -8.41
CA ALA A 49 16.30 20.52 -9.59
C ALA A 49 16.12 22.05 -9.68
N LEU A 50 14.98 22.56 -9.19
CA LEU A 50 14.74 23.99 -8.97
C LEU A 50 15.63 24.58 -7.88
N GLN A 51 15.73 23.90 -6.74
CA GLN A 51 16.50 24.38 -5.59
C GLN A 51 17.99 24.49 -5.90
N TYR A 52 18.53 23.58 -6.72
CA TYR A 52 19.92 23.60 -7.19
C TYR A 52 20.14 24.46 -8.45
N GLY A 53 19.13 25.21 -8.90
CA GLY A 53 19.24 26.12 -10.05
C GLY A 53 19.40 25.42 -11.40
N SER A 54 19.19 24.11 -11.47
CA SER A 54 19.34 23.30 -12.69
C SER A 54 18.16 23.48 -13.65
N VAL A 55 17.01 23.93 -13.15
CA VAL A 55 15.80 24.17 -13.94
C VAL A 55 15.35 25.62 -13.75
N THR A 56 15.54 26.46 -14.76
CA THR A 56 15.24 27.90 -14.67
C THR A 56 13.83 28.26 -15.18
N LYS A 57 13.12 27.32 -15.78
CA LYS A 57 11.83 27.58 -16.44
C LYS A 57 10.73 26.71 -15.86
N LEU A 58 10.03 27.26 -14.88
CA LEU A 58 8.71 26.77 -14.49
C LEU A 58 7.60 27.63 -15.07
N PRO A 59 6.41 27.06 -15.31
CA PRO A 59 5.27 27.84 -15.74
C PRO A 59 4.93 28.90 -14.69
N GLY A 60 4.47 30.08 -15.13
CA GLY A 60 4.36 31.28 -14.29
C GLY A 60 3.57 31.11 -12.99
N PHE A 61 2.61 30.17 -12.94
CA PHE A 61 1.84 29.87 -11.74
C PHE A 61 2.65 29.15 -10.64
N LEU A 62 3.82 28.60 -10.94
CA LEU A 62 4.76 28.01 -9.98
C LEU A 62 6.00 28.89 -9.72
N GLN A 63 6.01 30.14 -10.21
CA GLN A 63 7.09 31.09 -9.96
C GLN A 63 6.79 31.91 -8.70
N PHE A 64 7.09 31.33 -7.53
CA PHE A 64 7.01 32.01 -6.24
C PHE A 64 8.27 31.73 -5.42
N ASN A 65 8.53 32.57 -4.40
CA ASN A 65 9.66 32.37 -3.50
C ASN A 65 9.56 31.00 -2.82
N TYR A 66 10.66 30.23 -2.83
CA TYR A 66 10.73 28.86 -2.30
C TYR A 66 9.91 27.80 -3.06
N ASN A 67 9.65 28.01 -4.35
CA ASN A 67 8.94 27.04 -5.20
C ASN A 67 9.56 25.63 -5.18
N GLY A 68 10.88 25.50 -5.19
CA GLY A 68 11.57 24.21 -5.09
C GLY A 68 11.23 23.45 -3.82
N LEU A 69 11.32 24.14 -2.67
CA LEU A 69 10.95 23.58 -1.36
C LEU A 69 9.46 23.18 -1.29
N ALA A 70 8.57 24.03 -1.84
CA ALA A 70 7.14 23.73 -1.86
C ALA A 70 6.81 22.50 -2.71
N LEU A 71 7.44 22.34 -3.87
CA LEU A 71 7.31 21.16 -4.72
C LEU A 71 7.79 19.88 -4.03
N ILE A 72 8.91 19.96 -3.31
CA ILE A 72 9.41 18.85 -2.49
C ILE A 72 8.39 18.49 -1.41
N ALA A 73 7.88 19.47 -0.67
CA ALA A 73 6.91 19.24 0.39
C ALA A 73 5.61 18.60 -0.14
N ILE A 74 5.08 19.10 -1.26
CA ILE A 74 3.88 18.53 -1.91
C ILE A 74 4.15 17.09 -2.35
N GLY A 75 5.31 16.83 -2.98
CA GLY A 75 5.68 15.49 -3.41
C GLY A 75 5.77 14.50 -2.23
N ILE A 76 6.33 14.91 -1.09
CA ILE A 76 6.39 14.09 0.14
C ILE A 76 4.99 13.79 0.70
N ILE A 77 4.10 14.79 0.73
CA ILE A 77 2.72 14.59 1.20
C ILE A 77 1.98 13.60 0.30
N MET A 78 2.29 13.63 -1.00
CA MET A 78 1.67 12.79 -2.01
C MET A 78 2.14 11.32 -1.96
N THR A 79 3.38 11.04 -1.53
CA THR A 79 3.92 9.68 -1.32
C THR A 79 3.51 9.06 0.02
N LEU A 80 3.13 9.89 1.00
CA LEU A 80 2.72 9.50 2.35
C LEU A 80 1.62 8.43 2.43
N PRO A 81 0.48 8.50 1.69
CA PRO A 81 -0.55 7.47 1.77
C PRO A 81 -0.07 6.08 1.31
N PHE A 82 0.79 6.01 0.28
CA PHE A 82 1.39 4.75 -0.15
C PHE A 82 2.32 4.20 0.92
N PHE A 83 3.17 5.05 1.51
CA PHE A 83 4.08 4.68 2.58
C PHE A 83 3.35 4.10 3.81
N VAL A 84 2.24 4.72 4.24
CA VAL A 84 1.42 4.23 5.36
C VAL A 84 0.84 2.84 5.07
N LEU A 85 0.39 2.59 3.84
CA LEU A 85 -0.14 1.30 3.44
C LEU A 85 0.95 0.24 3.36
N ALA A 86 2.13 0.59 2.85
CA ALA A 86 3.30 -0.28 2.83
C ALA A 86 3.72 -0.68 4.25
N LEU A 87 3.76 0.26 5.20
CA LEU A 87 4.05 -0.03 6.61
C LEU A 87 3.00 -0.94 7.25
N LYS A 88 1.71 -0.70 6.99
CA LYS A 88 0.63 -1.58 7.47
C LYS A 88 0.76 -3.00 6.92
N ALA A 89 1.07 -3.14 5.64
CA ALA A 89 1.31 -4.44 5.03
C ALA A 89 2.54 -5.14 5.62
N CYS A 90 3.64 -4.40 5.80
CA CYS A 90 4.87 -4.88 6.43
C CYS A 90 4.62 -5.38 7.87
N HIS A 91 3.95 -4.59 8.71
CA HIS A 91 3.61 -4.98 10.08
C HIS A 91 2.70 -6.23 10.12
N LYS A 92 1.74 -6.32 9.19
CA LYS A 92 0.88 -7.50 9.06
C LYS A 92 1.69 -8.75 8.69
N ALA A 93 2.64 -8.65 7.76
CA ALA A 93 3.52 -9.75 7.37
C ALA A 93 4.44 -10.18 8.51
N PHE A 94 5.04 -9.22 9.22
CA PHE A 94 5.93 -9.48 10.35
C PHE A 94 5.24 -10.24 11.49
N ARG A 95 4.01 -9.85 11.85
CA ARG A 95 3.23 -10.59 12.86
C ARG A 95 2.92 -12.04 12.44
N ASN A 96 2.66 -12.29 11.16
CA ASN A 96 2.37 -13.64 10.69
C ASN A 96 3.59 -14.56 10.75
N ILE A 97 4.80 -14.01 10.56
CA ILE A 97 6.05 -14.77 10.66
C ILE A 97 6.43 -15.00 12.14
N SER A 98 6.18 -14.04 13.02
CA SER A 98 6.50 -14.16 14.45
C SER A 98 5.58 -15.10 15.25
N LEU A 99 4.45 -15.54 14.67
CA LEU A 99 3.47 -16.45 15.28
C LEU A 99 3.51 -17.87 14.67
N SER A 100 4.43 -18.11 13.73
CA SER A 100 4.71 -19.43 13.14
C SER A 100 5.98 -20.04 13.73
#